data_AF-A0A9P6PKC7-F1
#
_entry.id   AF-A0A9P6PKC7-F1
#
_cell.length_a   1.000
_cell.length_b   1.000
_cell.length_c   1.000
_cell.angle_alpha   90.00
_cell.angle_beta   90.00
_cell.angle_gamma   90.00
#
_symmetry.space_group_name_H-M   'P 1'
#
loop_
_entity.id
_entity.type
_entity.pdbx_description
1 polymer ?
#
loop_
_entity_poly.entity_id
_entity_poly.type
_entity_poly.pdbx_seq_one_letter_code
_entity_poly.pdbx_strand_id
1 'polypeptide(L)'
;MPLFIPTIPNFPCIDLALAPDKLFQATVSLNHPIKQAPLKELAENILGNEWEKGGKNGSHLGLYFVVPNRIYADFKAQDYCTSAGVVSQKVPAIVQQRVRQYALKIDLDTALAGESPRSSD
;
A
#
# COMPACT_ATOMS: atom_id res chain seq x y z
N MET A 1 -12.29 11.90 9.28
CA MET A 1 -11.30 10.95 8.73
C MET A 1 -9.99 11.71 8.53
N PRO A 2 -8.96 11.49 9.35
CA PRO A 2 -7.70 12.24 9.21
C PRO A 2 -6.88 11.71 8.03
N LEU A 3 -6.38 12.64 7.22
CA LEU A 3 -5.49 12.39 6.08
C LEU A 3 -4.04 12.63 6.52
N PHE A 4 -3.14 11.69 6.23
CA PHE A 4 -1.71 11.87 6.47
C PHE A 4 -0.93 11.75 5.17
N ILE A 5 -0.29 12.85 4.78
CA ILE A 5 0.64 12.91 3.65
C ILE A 5 2.04 13.02 4.26
N PRO A 6 2.93 12.02 4.08
CA PRO A 6 4.30 12.11 4.56
C PRO A 6 5.00 13.38 4.02
N THR A 7 5.59 14.17 4.91
CA THR A 7 6.32 15.40 4.53
C THR A 7 7.78 15.13 4.15
N ILE A 8 8.26 13.91 4.41
CA ILE A 8 9.59 13.44 4.03
C ILE A 8 9.54 12.93 2.59
N PRO A 9 10.34 13.48 1.66
CA PRO A 9 10.46 12.93 0.32
C PRO A 9 10.90 11.46 0.39
N ASN A 10 10.18 10.57 -0.30
CA ASN A 10 10.45 9.13 -0.34
C ASN A 10 10.28 8.42 1.01
N PHE A 11 9.17 8.65 1.70
CA PHE A 11 8.82 7.79 2.83
C PHE A 11 8.87 6.32 2.36
N PRO A 12 9.67 5.46 3.01
CA PRO A 12 10.33 4.33 2.35
C PRO A 12 9.40 3.19 1.88
N CYS A 13 8.10 3.26 2.17
CA CYS A 13 7.14 2.23 1.82
C CYS A 13 5.71 2.71 1.51
N ILE A 14 5.40 4.02 1.58
CA ILE A 14 4.07 4.56 1.27
C ILE A 14 4.16 6.00 0.73
N ASP A 15 3.23 6.38 -0.14
CA ASP A 15 3.04 7.76 -0.60
C ASP A 15 1.95 8.48 0.21
N LEU A 16 0.98 7.72 0.73
CA LEU A 16 -0.17 8.27 1.44
C LEU A 16 -0.69 7.27 2.49
N ALA A 17 -1.15 7.79 3.63
CA ALA A 17 -1.92 7.02 4.61
C ALA A 17 -3.29 7.67 4.87
N LEU A 18 -4.33 6.85 4.82
CA LEU A 18 -5.70 7.18 5.17
C LEU A 18 -6.09 6.38 6.41
N ALA A 19 -6.14 7.07 7.54
CA ALA A 19 -6.38 6.43 8.82
C ALA A 19 -7.78 5.79 8.89
N PRO A 20 -7.93 4.69 9.63
CA PRO A 20 -6.90 4.06 10.47
C PRO A 20 -6.00 3.06 9.73
N ASP A 21 -6.42 2.53 8.58
CA ASP A 21 -5.94 1.21 8.12
C ASP A 21 -5.54 1.14 6.63
N LYS A 22 -5.52 2.26 5.90
CA LYS A 22 -5.24 2.25 4.46
C LYS A 22 -3.95 2.98 4.14
N LEU A 23 -3.07 2.29 3.44
CA LEU A 23 -1.80 2.75 2.94
C LEU A 23 -1.83 2.73 1.41
N PHE A 24 -1.20 3.70 0.76
CA PHE A 24 -1.21 3.80 -0.68
C PHE A 24 0.22 3.98 -1.22
N GLN A 25 0.50 3.30 -2.33
CA GLN A 25 1.68 3.52 -3.17
C GLN A 25 1.24 3.62 -4.63
N ALA A 26 1.58 4.72 -5.30
CA ALA A 26 1.36 4.85 -6.73
C ALA A 26 2.53 4.22 -7.49
N THR A 27 2.23 3.41 -8.51
CA THR A 27 3.27 2.84 -9.36
C THR A 27 2.81 2.62 -10.79
N VAL A 28 3.75 2.75 -11.73
CA VAL A 28 3.58 2.42 -13.15
C VAL A 28 4.36 1.17 -13.55
N SER A 29 5.02 0.52 -12.59
CA SER A 29 5.79 -0.71 -12.78
C SER A 29 4.99 -1.93 -12.36
N LEU A 30 5.12 -3.05 -13.09
CA LEU A 30 4.56 -4.34 -12.68
C LEU A 30 5.28 -4.95 -11.46
N ASN A 31 6.54 -4.57 -11.26
CA ASN A 31 7.36 -4.99 -10.14
C ASN A 31 7.77 -3.77 -9.31
N HIS A 32 7.30 -3.73 -8.08
CA HIS A 32 7.46 -2.66 -7.12
C HIS A 32 7.67 -3.25 -5.71
N PRO A 33 8.87 -3.78 -5.45
CA PRO A 33 9.15 -4.52 -4.22
C PRO A 33 9.06 -3.62 -2.99
N ILE A 34 8.53 -4.18 -1.90
CA ILE A 34 8.20 -3.43 -0.68
C ILE A 34 9.30 -3.64 0.36
N LYS A 35 9.89 -2.55 0.85
CA LYS A 35 10.87 -2.64 1.95
C LYS A 35 10.19 -3.11 3.24
N GLN A 36 10.53 -4.32 3.68
CA GLN A 36 9.82 -4.98 4.78
C GLN A 36 10.04 -4.34 6.16
N ALA A 37 11.23 -3.79 6.42
CA ALA A 37 11.57 -3.24 7.73
C ALA A 37 10.81 -1.93 8.02
N PRO A 38 10.76 -0.95 7.11
CA PRO A 38 9.91 0.22 7.29
C PRO A 38 8.41 -0.10 7.36
N LEU A 39 7.94 -1.06 6.57
CA LEU A 39 6.53 -1.48 6.62
C LEU A 39 6.18 -2.12 7.97
N LYS A 40 7.08 -2.92 8.54
CA LYS A 40 6.92 -3.52 9.87
C LYS A 40 6.73 -2.42 10.93
N GLU A 41 7.63 -1.45 10.96
CA GLU A 41 7.58 -0.35 11.94
C GLU A 41 6.28 0.45 11.81
N LEU A 42 5.87 0.76 10.57
CA LEU A 42 4.60 1.43 10.31
C LEU A 42 3.39 0.61 10.79
N ALA A 43 3.37 -0.69 10.50
CA ALA A 43 2.30 -1.59 10.92
C ALA A 43 2.23 -1.71 12.45
N GLU A 44 3.37 -1.79 13.14
CA GLU A 44 3.44 -1.80 14.60
C GLU A 44 2.91 -0.50 15.19
N ASN A 45 3.23 0.65 14.59
CA ASN A 45 2.72 1.95 15.05
C ASN A 45 1.21 2.09 14.82
N ILE A 46 0.70 1.73 13.65
CA ILE A 46 -0.72 1.87 13.33
C ILE A 46 -1.56 0.90 14.17
N LEU A 47 -1.19 -0.38 14.19
CA LEU A 47 -1.96 -1.43 14.86
C LEU A 47 -1.73 -1.43 16.38
N GLY A 48 -0.53 -1.05 16.84
CA GLY A 48 -0.23 -0.90 18.26
C GLY A 48 -1.04 0.23 18.91
N ASN A 49 -1.32 1.31 18.18
CA ASN A 49 -2.19 2.39 18.64
C ASN A 49 -3.69 2.02 18.66
N GLU A 50 -4.13 1.01 17.89
CA GLU A 50 -5.51 0.50 17.94
C GLU A 50 -5.78 -0.39 19.17
N TRP A 51 -4.74 -0.95 19.80
CA TRP A 51 -4.84 -1.73 21.03
C TRP A 51 -5.41 -0.90 22.20
N GLU A 52 -5.10 0.40 22.27
CA GLU A 52 -5.56 1.28 23.36
C GLU A 52 -7.04 1.68 23.24
N LYS A 53 -7.70 1.50 22.09
CA LYS A 53 -9.07 1.97 21.82
C LYS A 53 -10.10 0.87 21.60
N GLY A 54 -9.80 -0.36 22.04
CA GLY A 54 -10.74 -1.48 21.94
C GLY A 54 -10.95 -1.98 20.51
N GLY A 55 -9.91 -1.88 19.67
CA GLY A 55 -9.93 -2.40 18.30
C GLY A 55 -10.22 -3.90 18.28
N LYS A 56 -11.36 -4.27 17.70
CA LYS A 56 -11.79 -5.65 17.51
C LYS A 56 -10.62 -6.50 16.97
N ASN A 57 -10.33 -7.62 17.64
CA ASN A 57 -9.49 -8.70 17.13
C ASN A 57 -9.79 -8.95 15.63
N GLY A 58 -8.97 -8.40 14.71
CA GLY A 58 -9.22 -8.53 13.28
C GLY A 58 -8.80 -7.37 12.36
N SER A 59 -8.29 -6.23 12.88
CA SER A 59 -7.83 -5.16 11.98
C SER A 59 -6.61 -5.60 11.16
N HIS A 60 -6.71 -5.44 9.85
CA HIS A 60 -5.64 -5.65 8.88
C HIS A 60 -5.32 -4.30 8.24
N LEU A 61 -4.06 -4.10 7.88
CA LEU A 61 -3.60 -2.93 7.15
C LEU A 61 -3.72 -3.21 5.65
N GLY A 62 -4.48 -2.39 4.93
CA GLY A 62 -4.59 -2.47 3.48
C GLY A 62 -3.50 -1.64 2.80
N LEU A 63 -2.60 -2.30 2.07
CA LEU A 63 -1.62 -1.65 1.21
C LEU A 63 -2.13 -1.64 -0.23
N TYR A 64 -2.57 -0.49 -0.70
CA TYR A 64 -3.16 -0.27 -2.02
C TYR A 64 -2.10 0.23 -3.00
N PHE A 65 -1.84 -0.54 -4.04
CA PHE A 65 -1.08 -0.10 -5.20
C PHE A 65 -2.02 0.62 -6.16
N VAL A 66 -1.85 1.93 -6.30
CA VAL A 66 -2.59 2.72 -7.29
C VAL A 66 -1.87 2.59 -8.62
N VAL A 67 -2.50 1.91 -9.57
CA VAL A 67 -1.89 1.51 -10.84
C VAL A 67 -2.72 1.95 -12.04
N PRO A 68 -2.09 2.38 -13.15
CA PRO A 68 -2.83 2.75 -14.34
C PRO A 68 -3.51 1.53 -14.97
N ASN A 69 -4.64 1.78 -15.65
CA ASN A 69 -5.42 0.78 -16.38
C ASN A 69 -4.54 -0.20 -17.19
N ARG A 70 -3.56 0.34 -17.94
CA ARG A 70 -2.67 -0.44 -18.82
C ARG A 70 -1.86 -1.55 -18.14
N ILE A 71 -1.61 -1.49 -16.82
CA ILE A 71 -0.87 -2.55 -16.10
C ILE A 71 -1.76 -3.33 -15.12
N TYR A 72 -3.01 -2.91 -14.92
CA TYR A 72 -3.87 -3.42 -13.84
C TYR A 72 -4.11 -4.94 -13.94
N ALA A 73 -4.41 -5.45 -15.14
CA ALA A 73 -4.72 -6.87 -15.35
C ALA A 73 -3.53 -7.79 -15.01
N ASP A 74 -2.31 -7.31 -15.27
CA ASP A 74 -1.08 -8.08 -15.07
C ASP A 74 -0.44 -7.81 -13.71
N PHE A 75 -0.88 -6.80 -12.97
CA PHE A 75 -0.33 -6.44 -11.67
C PHE A 75 -0.59 -7.55 -10.63
N LYS A 76 0.48 -8.08 -10.03
CA LYS A 76 0.41 -9.15 -9.03
C LYS A 76 0.75 -8.63 -7.63
N ALA A 77 0.64 -9.49 -6.63
CA ALA A 77 1.16 -9.21 -5.31
C ALA A 77 2.68 -8.96 -5.41
N GLN A 78 3.13 -7.93 -4.71
CA GLN A 78 4.50 -7.46 -4.73
C GLN A 78 5.32 -8.16 -3.65
N ASP A 79 6.56 -8.49 -4.00
CA ASP A 79 7.50 -9.13 -3.08
C ASP A 79 7.91 -8.18 -1.95
N TYR A 80 8.15 -8.75 -0.78
CA TYR A 80 8.80 -8.04 0.32
C TYR A 80 10.31 -8.17 0.18
N CYS A 81 11.02 -7.05 0.22
CA CYS A 81 12.47 -7.01 0.11
C CYS A 81 13.14 -6.51 1.37
N THR A 82 14.39 -6.93 1.54
CA THR A 82 15.31 -6.39 2.55
C THR A 82 15.72 -4.96 2.21
N SER A 83 16.38 -4.26 3.13
CA SER A 83 16.94 -2.92 2.86
C SER A 83 17.94 -2.91 1.69
N ALA A 84 18.53 -4.06 1.37
CA ALA A 84 19.43 -4.25 0.23
C ALA A 84 18.69 -4.52 -1.10
N GLY A 85 17.35 -4.50 -1.13
CA GLY A 85 16.54 -4.73 -2.33
C GLY A 85 16.39 -6.20 -2.73
N VAL A 86 16.95 -7.13 -1.96
CA VAL A 86 16.82 -8.58 -2.20
C VAL A 86 15.48 -9.08 -1.65
N VAL A 87 14.76 -9.90 -2.41
CA VAL A 87 13.52 -10.57 -1.98
C VAL A 87 13.78 -11.33 -0.68
N SER A 88 12.96 -11.05 0.33
CA SER A 88 13.11 -11.60 1.66
C SER A 88 12.47 -12.96 1.77
N GLN A 89 13.26 -13.94 2.22
CA GLN A 89 12.77 -15.27 2.60
C GLN A 89 12.16 -15.29 4.01
N LYS A 90 12.36 -14.22 4.79
CA LYS A 90 11.91 -14.11 6.19
C LYS A 90 11.18 -12.77 6.39
N VAL A 91 9.92 -12.76 5.96
CA VAL A 91 9.03 -11.61 6.15
C VAL A 91 8.58 -11.54 7.62
N PRO A 92 8.58 -10.35 8.26
CA PRO A 92 8.10 -10.20 9.63
C PRO A 92 6.66 -10.70 9.81
N ALA A 93 6.37 -11.39 10.92
CA ALA A 93 5.07 -12.00 11.17
C ALA A 93 3.90 -11.00 11.10
N ILE A 94 4.07 -9.79 11.64
CA ILE A 94 3.04 -8.74 11.57
C ILE A 94 2.74 -8.34 10.13
N VAL A 95 3.76 -8.24 9.28
CA VAL A 95 3.60 -7.93 7.85
C VAL A 95 2.86 -9.07 7.16
N GLN A 96 3.30 -10.31 7.38
CA GLN A 96 2.71 -11.49 6.75
C GLN A 96 1.25 -11.75 7.16
N GLN A 97 0.91 -11.49 8.43
CA GLN A 97 -0.40 -11.85 8.99
C GLN A 97 -1.41 -10.70 8.96
N ARG A 98 -0.94 -9.44 8.93
CA ARG A 98 -1.80 -8.27 9.09
C ARG A 98 -1.81 -7.34 7.90
N VAL A 99 -0.84 -7.42 6.97
CA VAL A 99 -0.85 -6.57 5.77
C VAL A 99 -1.47 -7.32 4.61
N ARG A 100 -2.46 -6.71 3.95
CA ARG A 100 -3.05 -7.22 2.70
C ARG A 100 -2.76 -6.26 1.57
N GLN A 101 -2.32 -6.80 0.43
CA GLN A 101 -2.06 -6.02 -0.76
C GLN A 101 -3.30 -5.98 -1.66
N TYR A 102 -3.60 -4.80 -2.18
CA TYR A 102 -4.69 -4.56 -3.12
C TYR A 102 -4.16 -3.77 -4.31
N ALA A 103 -4.74 -3.98 -5.49
CA ALA A 103 -4.52 -3.12 -6.64
C ALA A 103 -5.75 -2.23 -6.85
N LEU A 104 -5.53 -0.92 -6.92
CA LEU A 104 -6.55 0.08 -7.24
C LEU A 104 -6.28 0.60 -8.65
N LYS A 105 -7.16 0.25 -9.59
CA LYS A 105 -7.09 0.74 -10.97
C LYS A 105 -7.42 2.23 -11.01
N ILE A 106 -6.57 3.03 -11.65
CA ILE A 106 -6.87 4.39 -12.05
C ILE A 106 -6.84 4.50 -13.58
N ASP A 107 -7.85 5.15 -14.14
CA ASP A 107 -7.89 5.46 -15.56
C ASP A 107 -7.20 6.80 -15.82
N LEU A 108 -5.89 6.74 -16.08
CA LEU A 108 -5.12 7.92 -16.45
C LEU A 108 -5.35 8.33 -17.90
N ASP A 109 -5.74 7.39 -18.78
CA ASP A 109 -5.87 7.67 -20.20
C ASP A 109 -7.10 8.56 -20.44
N THR A 110 -8.23 8.25 -19.80
CA THR A 110 -9.42 9.08 -19.80
C THR A 110 -9.17 10.44 -19.13
N ALA A 111 -8.42 10.47 -18.01
CA ALA A 111 -8.08 11.71 -17.32
C ALA A 111 -7.18 12.64 -18.16
N LEU A 112 -6.22 12.09 -18.91
CA LEU A 112 -5.34 12.84 -19.81
C LEU A 112 -6.07 13.38 -21.04
N ALA A 113 -7.13 12.69 -21.49
CA ALA A 113 -7.99 13.15 -22.57
C ALA A 113 -8.95 14.28 -22.15
N GLY A 114 -8.97 14.66 -20.86
CA GLY A 114 -9.94 15.63 -20.33
C GLY A 114 -11.36 15.07 -20.22
N GLU A 115 -11.53 13.76 -20.35
CA GLU A 115 -12.80 13.08 -20.24
C GLU A 115 -13.03 12.64 -18.79
N SER A 116 -14.29 12.55 -18.36
CA SER A 116 -14.61 11.98 -17.04
C SER A 116 -14.44 10.46 -17.06
N PRO A 117 -13.92 9.83 -15.98
CA PRO A 117 -13.78 8.38 -15.90
C PRO A 117 -15.10 7.68 -16.23
N ARG A 118 -15.10 6.82 -17.25
CA ARG A 118 -16.29 6.02 -17.61
C ARG A 118 -16.36 4.80 -16.68
N SER A 119 -17.53 4.52 -16.12
CA SER A 119 -17.77 3.24 -15.43
C SER A 119 -17.75 2.12 -16.46
N SER A 120 -16.94 1.10 -16.21
CA SER A 120 -17.06 -0.18 -16.89
C SER A 120 -18.02 -1.04 -16.07
N ASP A 121 -19.25 -1.17 -16.55
CA ASP A 121 -20.26 -2.14 -16.08
C ASP A 121 -19.87 -3.58 -16.47
#